data_AF-A0A643BU03-F1
#
_entry.id   AF-A0A643BU03-F1
#
_cell.length_a   1.000
_cell.length_b   1.000
_cell.length_c   1.000
_cell.angle_alpha   90.00
_cell.angle_beta   90.00
_cell.angle_gamma   90.00
#
_symmetry.space_group_name_H-M   'P 1'
#
loop_
_entity.id
_entity.type
_entity.pdbx_description
1 polymer ?
#
loop_
_entity_poly.entity_id
_entity_poly.type
_entity_poly.pdbx_seq_one_letter_code
_entity_poly.pdbx_strand_id
1 'polypeptide(L)' 'MCSGSIIHNLNNEQDIRKIGGLFKTLPFIATALITGCLALTGMSFLTGFYSKDLIIETATTSYTKA' A
#
# COMPACT_ATOMS: atom_id res chain seq x y z
N MET A 1 -7.52 -6.76 4.16
CA MET A 1 -8.15 -7.82 3.32
C MET A 1 -7.12 -8.60 2.50
N CYS A 2 -6.33 -7.98 1.61
CA CYS A 2 -5.35 -8.70 0.76
C CYS A 2 -4.35 -9.58 1.54
N SER A 3 -3.82 -9.10 2.67
CA SER A 3 -2.95 -9.91 3.53
C SER A 3 -3.69 -11.16 4.09
N GLY A 4 -4.95 -11.02 4.52
CA GLY A 4 -5.75 -12.14 5.03
C GLY A 4 -5.99 -13.22 3.97
N SER A 5 -6.25 -12.83 2.71
CA SER A 5 -6.36 -13.80 1.61
C SER A 5 -5.03 -14.51 1.30
N ILE A 6 -3.89 -13.84 1.44
CA ILE A 6 -2.57 -14.45 1.26
C ILE A 6 -2.30 -15.48 2.36
N ILE A 7 -2.53 -15.10 3.62
CA ILE A 7 -2.32 -15.96 4.80
C ILE A 7 -3.22 -17.19 4.72
N HIS A 8 -4.50 -17.02 4.37
CA HIS A 8 -5.43 -18.14 4.25
C HIS A 8 -5.05 -19.11 3.12
N ASN A 9 -4.58 -18.60 1.97
CA ASN A 9 -4.10 -19.45 0.86
C ASN A 9 -2.77 -20.16 1.15
N LEU A 10 -1.99 -19.66 2.13
CA LEU A 10 -0.71 -20.25 2.55
C LEU A 10 -0.84 -21.04 3.87
N ASN A 11 -2.02 -21.58 4.18
CA ASN A 11 -2.26 -22.39 5.38
C ASN A 11 -1.84 -21.69 6.68
N ASN A 12 -2.21 -20.41 6.84
CA ASN A 12 -1.87 -19.56 7.98
C ASN A 12 -0.38 -19.19 8.11
N GLU A 13 0.45 -19.42 7.09
CA GLU A 13 1.83 -18.91 7.07
C GLU A 13 1.85 -17.38 6.89
N GLN A 14 2.48 -16.68 7.83
CA GLN A 14 2.63 -15.22 7.82
C GLN A 14 4.07 -14.75 7.62
N ASP A 15 5.04 -15.67 7.72
CA ASP A 15 6.45 -15.35 7.55
C ASP A 15 6.72 -14.95 6.10
N ILE A 16 7.02 -13.67 5.88
CA ILE A 16 7.29 -13.09 4.55
C ILE A 16 8.39 -13.82 3.79
N ARG A 17 9.32 -14.50 4.47
CA ARG A 17 10.40 -15.26 3.85
C ARG A 17 9.90 -16.52 3.15
N LYS A 18 8.74 -17.03 3.57
CA LYS A 18 8.03 -18.17 2.95
C LYS A 18 6.97 -17.74 1.95
N ILE A 19 6.72 -16.44 1.80
CA ILE A 19 5.74 -15.89 0.87
C ILE A 19 6.46 -15.51 -0.43
N GLY A 20 6.10 -16.13 -1.55
CA GLY A 20 6.71 -15.86 -2.84
C GLY A 20 5.81 -16.25 -4.02
N GLY A 21 6.12 -15.73 -5.22
CA GLY A 21 5.39 -16.10 -6.44
C GLY A 21 3.95 -15.61 -6.54
N LEU A 22 3.55 -14.62 -5.72
CA LEU A 22 2.17 -14.12 -5.60
C LEU A 22 1.52 -13.70 -6.92
N PHE A 23 2.28 -13.13 -7.86
CA PHE A 23 1.75 -12.77 -9.18
C PHE A 23 1.31 -13.96 -10.03
N LYS A 24 1.94 -15.13 -9.82
CA LYS A 24 1.59 -16.36 -10.55
C LYS A 24 0.46 -17.11 -9.86
N THR A 25 0.43 -17.11 -8.53
CA THR A 25 -0.52 -17.89 -7.72
C THR A 25 -1.83 -17.12 -7.46
N LEU A 26 -1.75 -15.82 -7.17
CA LEU A 26 -2.86 -14.96 -6.77
C LEU A 26 -2.78 -13.58 -7.47
N PRO A 27 -2.90 -13.52 -8.81
CA PRO A 27 -2.65 -12.30 -9.59
C PRO A 27 -3.55 -11.12 -9.16
N PHE A 28 -4.81 -11.37 -8.85
CA PHE A 28 -5.75 -10.32 -8.42
C PHE A 28 -5.41 -9.75 -7.04
N ILE A 29 -5.00 -10.60 -6.09
CA ILE A 29 -4.59 -10.15 -4.76
C ILE A 29 -3.27 -9.38 -4.85
N ALA A 30 -2.34 -9.84 -5.69
CA ALA A 30 -1.06 -9.18 -5.92
C ALA A 30 -1.24 -7.77 -6.52
N THR A 31 -2.09 -7.60 -7.54
CA THR A 31 -2.35 -6.28 -8.13
C THR A 31 -3.05 -5.35 -7.14
N ALA A 32 -4.06 -5.83 -6.40
CA ALA A 32 -4.73 -5.02 -5.37
C ALA A 32 -3.77 -4.61 -4.24
N LEU A 33 -2.88 -5.50 -3.80
CA LEU A 33 -1.85 -5.19 -2.81
C LEU A 33 -0.91 -4.09 -3.32
N ILE A 34 -0.46 -4.17 -4.58
CA ILE A 34 0.44 -3.18 -5.18
C ILE A 34 -0.25 -1.84 -5.36
N THR A 35 -1.49 -1.81 -5.86
CA THR A 35 -2.27 -0.56 -5.93
C THR A 35 -2.43 0.07 -4.55
N GLY A 36 -2.66 -0.75 -3.52
CA GLY A 36 -2.69 -0.31 -2.13
C GLY A 36 -1.35 0.28 -1.66
N CYS A 37 -0.23 -0.36 -1.99
CA CYS A 37 1.11 0.15 -1.68
C CYS A 37 1.41 1.48 -2.40
N LEU A 38 1.04 1.61 -3.69
CA LEU A 38 1.21 2.85 -4.44
C LEU A 38 0.35 3.98 -3.85
N ALA A 39 -0.90 3.68 -3.48
CA ALA A 39 -1.76 4.63 -2.79
C ALA A 39 -1.16 5.05 -1.45
N LEU A 40 -0.62 4.10 -0.67
CA LEU A 40 -0.03 4.38 0.64
C LEU A 40 1.22 5.27 0.54
N THR A 41 2.10 5.04 -0.44
CA THR A 41 3.29 5.88 -0.67
C THR A 41 2.93 7.26 -1.21
N GLY A 42 1.70 7.46 -1.72
CA GLY A 42 1.22 8.75 -2.20
C GLY A 42 1.47 8.99 -3.70
N MET A 43 1.44 7.93 -4.52
CA MET A 43 1.55 8.05 -5.98
C MET A 43 0.51 9.03 -6.55
N SER A 44 0.92 9.90 -7.48
CA SER A 44 0.05 10.87 -8.14
C SER A 44 -1.20 10.20 -8.73
N PHE A 45 -2.35 10.89 -8.64
CA PHE A 45 -3.68 10.45 -9.07
C PHE A 45 -4.32 9.30 -8.28
N LEU A 46 -3.65 8.71 -7.28
CA LEU A 46 -4.27 7.77 -6.35
C LEU A 46 -4.77 8.50 -5.09
N THR A 47 -5.69 7.87 -4.35
CA THR A 47 -6.35 8.47 -3.18
C THR A 47 -5.38 9.01 -2.13
N GLY A 48 -4.22 8.37 -1.94
CA GLY A 48 -3.24 8.81 -0.95
C GLY A 48 -2.57 10.14 -1.31
N PHE A 49 -2.41 10.47 -2.59
CA PHE A 49 -1.86 11.76 -3.02
C PHE A 49 -2.75 12.92 -2.56
N TYR A 50 -4.05 12.83 -2.81
CA TYR A 50 -5.02 13.88 -2.46
C TYR A 50 -5.11 14.20 -0.96
N SER A 51 -4.62 13.32 -0.09
CA SER A 51 -4.53 13.61 1.35
C SER A 51 -3.10 13.96 1.77
N LYS A 52 -2.11 13.14 1.37
CA LYS A 52 -0.74 13.27 1.87
C LYS A 52 -0.03 14.52 1.33
N ASP A 53 -0.30 14.90 0.08
CA ASP A 53 0.30 16.07 -0.54
C ASP A 53 -0.10 17.34 0.22
N LEU A 54 -1.40 17.55 0.44
CA LEU A 54 -1.94 18.67 1.23
C LEU A 54 -1.43 18.68 2.68
N ILE A 55 -1.31 17.52 3.32
CA ILE A 55 -0.79 17.44 4.69
C ILE A 55 0.66 17.91 4.74
N ILE A 56 1.51 17.46 3.81
CA ILE A 56 2.92 17.85 3.75
C ILE A 56 3.06 19.34 3.37
N GLU A 57 2.27 19.82 2.41
CA GLU A 57 2.26 21.23 2.01
C GLU A 57 1.85 22.15 3.17
N THR A 58 0.77 21.78 3.87
CA THR A 58 0.29 22.54 5.03
C THR A 58 1.36 22.53 6.11
N ALA A 59 1.90 21.36 6.47
CA ALA A 59 2.92 21.22 7.51
C ALA A 59 4.17 22.05 7.23
N THR A 60 4.66 22.05 5.98
CA THR A 60 5.83 22.84 5.59
C THR A 60 5.53 24.34 5.59
N THR A 61 4.36 24.76 5.08
CA THR A 61 3.97 26.17 4.99
C THR A 61 3.63 26.80 6.36
N SER A 62 3.11 26.01 7.32
CA SER A 62 2.78 26.52 8.66
C SER A 62 3.98 27.09 9.40
N TYR A 63 5.19 26.56 9.20
CA TYR A 63 6.40 27.11 9.82
C TYR A 63 7.00 28.29 9.04
N THR A 64 6.75 28.38 7.73
CA THR A 64 7.28 29.46 6.88
C THR A 64 6.45 30.74 6.92
N LYS A 65 5.20 30.68 7.41
CA LYS A 65 4.30 31.84 7.58
C LYS A 65 4.18 32.32 9.04
N ALA A 66 5.09 31.88 9.92
CA ALA A 66 5.28 32.45 11.25
C ALA A 66 6.32 33.57 11.24
#